data_AF-A0A644XYC5-F1
#
_entry.id   AF-A0A644XYC5-F1
#
_cell.length_a   1.000
_cell.length_b   1.000
_cell.length_c   1.000
_cell.angle_alpha   90.00
_cell.angle_beta   90.00
_cell.angle_gamma   90.00
#
_symmetry.space_group_name_H-M   'P 1'
#
loop_
_entity.id
_entity.type
_entity.pdbx_description
1 polymer ?
#
loop_
_entity_poly.entity_id
_entity_poly.type
_entity_poly.pdbx_seq_one_letter_code
_entity_poly.pdbx_strand_id
1 'polypeptide(L)' 'MNLKNTQMKYLSMGMTNDFEIAIEEGSNIVRIGTAVFGKRIYKEDK' A
#
# COMPACT_ATOMS: atom_id res chain seq x y z
N MET A 1 -10.05 15.73 7.24
CA MET A 1 -10.09 15.34 8.67
C MET A 1 -9.30 16.35 9.46
N ASN A 2 -9.88 16.94 10.51
CA ASN A 2 -9.14 17.81 11.44
C ASN A 2 -9.36 17.29 12.86
N LEU A 3 -8.56 16.29 13.23
CA LEU A 3 -8.63 15.62 14.52
C LEU A 3 -7.73 16.38 15.50
N LYS A 4 -8.31 16.90 16.58
CA LYS A 4 -7.55 17.61 17.61
C LYS A 4 -6.57 16.66 18.29
N ASN A 5 -5.32 17.10 18.48
CA ASN A 5 -4.23 16.36 19.11
C ASN A 5 -3.80 15.06 18.40
N THR A 6 -4.09 14.91 17.10
CA THR A 6 -3.69 13.74 16.32
C THR A 6 -2.76 14.14 15.19
N GLN A 7 -1.57 13.55 15.14
CA GLN A 7 -0.63 13.67 14.02
C GLN A 7 -0.49 12.32 13.31
N MET A 8 -0.83 12.29 12.01
CA MET A 8 -0.59 11.11 11.16
C MET A 8 0.83 11.19 10.61
N LYS A 9 1.79 10.57 11.31
CA LYS A 9 3.18 10.51 10.84
C LYS A 9 3.35 9.62 9.61
N TYR A 10 2.56 8.55 9.53
CA TYR A 10 2.64 7.57 8.45
C TYR A 10 1.33 7.48 7.71
N LEU A 11 1.42 7.45 6.38
CA LEU A 11 0.33 7.19 5.47
C LEU A 11 0.72 5.95 4.65
N SER A 12 0.16 4.80 5.03
CA SER A 12 0.36 3.57 4.28
C SER A 12 -0.74 3.37 3.25
N MET A 13 -0.43 3.66 1.99
CA MET A 13 -1.31 3.46 0.85
C MET A 13 -0.50 3.16 -0.41
N GLY A 14 -1.16 2.62 -1.44
CA GLY A 14 -0.50 2.11 -2.63
C GLY A 14 -0.09 0.65 -2.51
N MET A 15 -0.51 -0.14 -3.49
CA MET A 15 -0.15 -1.51 -3.79
C MET A 15 0.61 -1.56 -5.13
N THR A 16 0.93 -2.75 -5.61
CA THR A 16 1.67 -2.97 -6.86
C THR A 16 1.20 -2.14 -8.06
N ASN A 17 -0.10 -1.87 -8.20
CA ASN A 17 -0.66 -1.26 -9.41
C ASN A 17 -0.93 0.25 -9.28
N ASP A 18 -0.79 0.83 -8.09
CA ASP A 18 -1.19 2.22 -7.80
C ASP A 18 -0.22 2.92 -6.84
N PHE A 19 0.97 2.37 -6.63
CA PHE A 19 1.96 2.96 -5.71
C PHE A 19 2.49 4.32 -6.18
N GLU A 20 2.52 4.58 -7.50
CA GLU A 20 2.95 5.88 -8.03
C GLU A 20 1.96 6.99 -7.66
N ILE A 21 0.67 6.77 -7.93
CA ILE A 21 -0.41 7.68 -7.51
C ILE A 21 -0.41 7.83 -5.98
N ALA A 22 -0.19 6.73 -5.24
CA ALA A 22 -0.11 6.81 -3.79
C ALA A 22 1.02 7.73 -3.30
N ILE A 23 2.19 7.72 -3.95
CA ILE A 23 3.29 8.63 -3.63
C ILE A 23 2.91 10.08 -3.96
N GLU A 24 2.26 10.31 -5.11
CA GLU A 24 1.77 11.64 -5.52
C GLU A 24 0.76 12.22 -4.52
N GLU A 25 -0.08 11.36 -3.94
CA GLU A 25 -1.08 11.71 -2.90
C GLU A 25 -0.51 11.75 -1.47
N GLY A 26 0.82 11.58 -1.30
CA GLY A 26 1.51 11.77 -0.02
C GLY A 26 1.75 10.51 0.82
N SER A 27 1.63 9.32 0.23
CA SER A 27 2.02 8.06 0.89
C SER A 27 3.49 8.07 1.25
N ASN A 28 3.81 7.60 2.45
CA ASN A 28 5.19 7.37 2.88
C ASN A 28 5.50 5.91 3.21
N ILE A 29 4.52 5.01 3.00
CA ILE A 29 4.69 3.56 3.07
C ILE A 29 3.84 2.91 1.96
N VAL A 30 4.49 2.30 0.96
CA VAL A 30 3.83 1.53 -0.11
C VAL A 30 3.91 0.02 0.15
N ARG A 31 2.96 -0.74 -0.38
CA ARG A 31 2.83 -2.19 -0.14
C ARG A 31 2.99 -2.98 -1.45
N ILE A 32 4.23 -3.31 -1.82
CA ILE A 32 4.50 -3.99 -3.09
C ILE A 32 4.62 -5.51 -2.88
N GLY A 33 3.74 -6.25 -3.54
CA GLY A 33 3.73 -7.71 -3.50
C GLY A 33 4.08 -8.30 -4.86
N THR A 34 3.11 -8.33 -5.77
CA THR A 34 3.21 -9.00 -7.06
C THR A 34 4.35 -8.53 -7.95
N ALA A 35 4.74 -7.25 -7.91
CA ALA A 35 5.89 -6.79 -8.70
C ALA A 35 7.24 -7.31 -8.16
N VAL A 36 7.32 -7.63 -6.86
CA VAL A 36 8.53 -8.17 -6.24
C VAL A 36 8.54 -9.71 -6.26
N PHE A 37 7.42 -10.33 -5.91
CA PHE A 37 7.33 -11.78 -5.70
C PHE A 37 6.61 -12.55 -6.82
N GLY A 38 6.03 -11.86 -7.80
CA GLY A 38 5.21 -12.48 -8.84
C GLY A 38 3.78 -12.80 -8.40
N LYS A 39 3.06 -13.56 -9.24
CA LYS A 39 1.66 -13.93 -8.98
C LYS A 39 1.55 -14.84 -7.75
N ARG A 40 0.46 -14.67 -7.00
CA ARG A 40 0.18 -15.54 -5.85
C ARG A 40 -0.11 -16.96 -6.32
N ILE A 41 0.58 -17.93 -5.73
CA ILE A 41 0.29 -19.35 -5.92
C ILE A 41 -0.78 -19.74 -4.89
N TYR A 42 -1.99 -20.00 -5.36
CA TYR A 42 -3.06 -20.54 -4.52
C TYR A 42 -2.92 -22.06 -4.51
N LYS A 43 -3.03 -22.68 -3.32
CA LYS A 43 -3.18 -24.13 -3.26
C LYS A 43 -4.56 -24.47 -3.82
N GLU A 44 -4.63 -25.47 -4.68
CA GLU A 44 -5.90 -26.12 -4.98
C GLU A 44 -6.31 -26.89 -3.73
N ASP A 45 -7.35 -26.42 -3.05
CA ASP A 45 -7.99 -27.20 -2.01
C ASP A 45 -8.71 -28.37 -2.71
N LYS A 46 -8.08 -29.56 -2.66
CA LYS A 46 -8.69 -30.83 -3.08
C LYS A 46 -9.40 -31.49 -1.91
#